data_AF-I1CWF1-F1
#
_entry.id   AF-I1CWF1-F1
#
_cell.length_a   1.000
_cell.length_b   1.000
_cell.length_c   1.000
_cell.angle_alpha   90.00
_cell.angle_beta   90.00
_cell.angle_gamma   90.00
#
_symmetry.space_group_name_H-M   'P 1'
#
loop_
_entity.id
_entity.type
_entity.pdbx_description
1 polymer ?
#
loop_
_entity_poly.entity_id
_entity_poly.type
_entity_poly.pdbx_seq_one_letter_code
_entity_poly.pdbx_strand_id
1 'polypeptide(L)'
;MDTADDGSPAGGRARLIEIQQAQAWLALTRPEDYARWSRAVLVADLSEDGEAYERLQRETVALWREHRDDPMPAEDRRTVELAQAIAWLGDRHDATWVRATVLTVNQDERERDETQLIRYWRELRDGPELPGRVVGYVSSLARVREGRFEQAKDWHREHDPHQHSQWVTRRGYADTLGDEWNDDAALLRQWAKQRPDAAGLSLRERPARELSPFAASELDEDHGPARSL
;
A
#
# COMPACT_ATOMS: atom_id res chain seq x y z
N MET A 1 -9.81 -15.78 37.70
CA MET A 1 -9.26 -16.59 36.60
C MET A 1 -8.88 -15.57 35.54
N ASP A 2 -7.73 -14.93 35.75
CA ASP A 2 -7.18 -13.90 34.87
C ASP A 2 -6.66 -14.58 33.61
N THR A 3 -7.36 -14.38 32.50
CA THR A 3 -6.78 -14.63 31.19
C THR A 3 -5.77 -13.53 30.93
N ALA A 4 -4.50 -13.91 30.98
CA ALA A 4 -3.38 -13.08 30.60
C ALA A 4 -3.66 -12.40 29.25
N ASP A 5 -3.50 -11.07 29.28
CA ASP A 5 -3.34 -10.23 28.11
C ASP A 5 -2.17 -10.79 27.28
N ASP A 6 -2.49 -11.51 26.20
CA ASP A 6 -1.51 -12.02 25.26
C ASP A 6 -1.03 -10.84 24.41
N GLY A 7 -0.16 -10.02 25.02
CA GLY A 7 0.49 -8.84 24.44
C GLY A 7 1.48 -9.18 23.32
N SER A 8 1.14 -10.14 22.47
CA SER A 8 1.89 -10.47 21.28
C SER A 8 1.80 -9.30 20.30
N PRO A 9 2.94 -8.75 19.83
CA PRO A 9 2.96 -7.65 18.87
C PRO A 9 2.23 -7.98 17.55
N ALA A 10 2.05 -9.27 17.25
CA ALA A 10 1.25 -9.74 16.12
C ALA A 10 -0.26 -9.49 16.33
N GLY A 11 -0.78 -9.69 17.54
CA GLY A 11 -2.19 -9.47 17.87
C GLY A 11 -2.59 -8.00 17.82
N GLY A 12 -1.72 -7.12 18.34
CA GLY A 12 -1.92 -5.67 18.26
C GLY A 12 -1.94 -5.14 16.82
N ARG A 13 -1.08 -5.67 15.95
CA ARG A 13 -1.02 -5.28 14.54
C ARG A 13 -2.25 -5.72 13.76
N ALA A 14 -2.72 -6.95 13.94
CA ALA A 14 -3.93 -7.45 13.29
C ALA A 14 -5.15 -6.59 13.66
N ARG A 15 -5.31 -6.27 14.96
CA ARG A 15 -6.37 -5.39 15.46
C ARG A 15 -6.32 -4.00 14.81
N LEU A 16 -5.14 -3.40 14.67
CA LEU A 16 -4.99 -2.08 14.02
C LEU A 16 -5.43 -2.12 12.56
N ILE A 17 -5.05 -3.15 11.81
CA ILE A 17 -5.42 -3.31 10.40
C ILE A 17 -6.94 -3.45 10.23
N GLU A 18 -7.62 -4.15 11.15
CA GLU A 18 -9.09 -4.23 11.13
C GLU A 18 -9.74 -2.87 11.40
N ILE A 19 -9.21 -2.11 12.37
CA ILE A 19 -9.70 -0.76 12.67
C ILE A 19 -9.53 0.15 11.45
N GLN A 20 -8.38 0.13 10.79
CA GLN A 20 -8.11 0.93 9.59
C GLN A 20 -9.05 0.57 8.43
N GLN A 21 -9.29 -0.72 8.20
CA GLN A 21 -10.26 -1.17 7.19
C GLN A 21 -11.68 -0.72 7.52
N ALA A 22 -12.10 -0.86 8.78
CA ALA A 22 -13.42 -0.45 9.22
C ALA A 22 -13.64 1.07 9.09
N GLN A 23 -12.61 1.87 9.39
CA GLN A 23 -12.62 3.32 9.17
C GLN A 23 -12.72 3.68 7.68
N ALA A 24 -11.91 3.05 6.83
CA ALA A 24 -11.95 3.27 5.39
C ALA A 24 -13.32 2.94 4.79
N TRP A 25 -13.93 1.85 5.23
CA TRP A 25 -15.30 1.48 4.88
C TRP A 25 -16.31 2.52 5.38
N LEU A 26 -16.27 2.91 6.65
CA LEU A 26 -17.23 3.83 7.24
C LEU A 26 -17.17 5.22 6.58
N ALA A 27 -15.96 5.72 6.32
CA ALA A 27 -15.74 7.02 5.69
C ALA A 27 -16.38 7.14 4.31
N LEU A 28 -16.40 6.04 3.54
CA LEU A 28 -16.93 6.02 2.17
C LEU A 28 -18.40 5.61 2.10
N THR A 29 -18.86 4.74 2.99
CA THR A 29 -20.23 4.22 2.96
C THR A 29 -21.21 5.02 3.80
N ARG A 30 -20.75 5.62 4.89
CA ARG A 30 -21.55 6.40 5.85
C ARG A 30 -20.76 7.61 6.36
N PRO A 31 -20.49 8.61 5.51
CA PRO A 31 -19.60 9.73 5.85
C PRO A 31 -20.06 10.55 7.06
N GLU A 32 -21.37 10.67 7.29
CA GLU A 32 -21.92 11.34 8.48
C GLU A 32 -21.66 10.57 9.77
N ASP A 33 -21.80 9.24 9.73
CA ASP A 33 -21.48 8.36 10.86
C ASP A 33 -19.98 8.38 11.13
N TYR A 34 -19.15 8.38 10.08
CA TYR A 34 -17.71 8.56 10.20
C TYR A 34 -17.34 9.89 10.87
N ALA A 35 -17.94 11.01 10.47
CA ALA A 35 -17.69 12.31 11.07
C ALA A 35 -18.13 12.37 12.55
N ARG A 36 -19.24 11.71 12.89
CA ARG A 36 -19.69 11.58 14.28
C ARG A 36 -18.73 10.73 15.11
N TRP A 37 -18.36 9.56 14.59
CA TRP A 37 -17.39 8.65 15.21
C TRP A 37 -16.03 9.33 15.40
N SER A 38 -15.50 10.01 14.39
CA SER A 38 -14.21 10.72 14.45
C SER A 38 -14.19 11.79 15.54
N ARG A 39 -15.28 12.55 15.69
CA ARG A 39 -15.43 13.51 16.80
C ARG A 39 -15.49 12.82 18.15
N ALA A 40 -16.21 11.71 18.27
CA ALA A 40 -16.31 10.95 19.52
C ALA A 40 -14.95 10.37 19.94
N VAL A 41 -14.18 9.85 18.98
CA VAL A 41 -12.82 9.35 19.20
C VAL A 41 -11.89 10.47 19.65
N LEU A 42 -11.93 11.64 18.99
CA LEU A 42 -11.14 12.79 19.39
C LEU A 42 -11.46 13.24 20.82
N VAL A 43 -12.75 13.26 21.20
CA VAL A 43 -13.15 13.60 22.56
C VAL A 43 -12.62 12.58 23.57
N ALA A 44 -12.75 11.28 23.29
CA ALA A 44 -12.24 10.22 24.17
C ALA A 44 -10.72 10.28 24.33
N ASP A 45 -9.98 10.56 23.25
CA ASP A 45 -8.53 10.73 23.25
C ASP A 45 -8.10 11.94 24.10
N LEU A 46 -8.74 13.10 23.88
CA LEU A 46 -8.46 14.32 24.64
C LEU A 46 -8.86 14.24 26.12
N SER A 47 -9.84 13.40 26.46
CA SER A 47 -10.24 13.15 27.85
C SER A 47 -9.48 12.00 28.50
N GLU A 48 -8.52 11.39 27.80
CA GLU A 48 -7.79 10.19 28.23
C GLU A 48 -8.73 9.02 28.63
N ASP A 49 -9.94 8.98 28.05
CA ASP A 49 -10.94 7.95 28.29
C ASP A 49 -10.67 6.74 27.39
N GLY A 50 -9.68 5.94 27.82
CA GLY A 50 -9.28 4.73 27.11
C GLY A 50 -10.42 3.74 26.91
N GLU A 51 -11.34 3.61 27.87
CA GLU A 51 -12.48 2.69 27.76
C GLU A 51 -13.46 3.13 26.67
N ALA A 52 -13.76 4.42 26.58
CA ALA A 52 -14.59 4.96 25.51
C ALA A 52 -13.92 4.81 24.14
N TYR A 53 -12.61 5.09 24.05
CA TYR A 53 -11.84 4.93 22.84
C TYR A 53 -11.88 3.48 22.33
N GLU A 54 -11.58 2.50 23.20
CA GLU A 54 -11.60 1.09 22.86
C GLU A 54 -13.00 0.57 22.51
N ARG A 55 -14.04 1.06 23.20
CA ARG A 55 -15.42 0.72 22.87
C ARG A 55 -15.79 1.20 21.46
N LEU A 56 -15.49 2.46 21.13
CA LEU A 56 -15.75 3.03 19.80
C LEU A 56 -15.04 2.24 18.70
N GLN A 57 -13.78 1.82 18.91
CA GLN A 57 -13.07 0.98 17.95
C GLN A 57 -13.74 -0.38 17.74
N ARG A 58 -14.13 -1.07 18.84
CA ARG A 58 -14.79 -2.37 18.77
C ARG A 58 -16.13 -2.29 18.05
N GLU A 59 -16.94 -1.27 18.35
CA GLU A 59 -18.23 -1.03 17.70
C GLU A 59 -18.07 -0.80 16.20
N THR A 60 -17.09 0.01 15.79
CA THR A 60 -16.82 0.25 14.36
C THR A 60 -16.37 -1.00 13.63
N VAL A 61 -15.50 -1.82 14.23
CA VAL A 61 -15.07 -3.10 13.66
C VAL A 61 -16.24 -4.09 13.57
N ALA A 62 -17.10 -4.15 14.59
CA ALA A 62 -18.28 -5.01 14.57
C ALA A 62 -19.24 -4.64 13.45
N LEU A 63 -19.56 -3.34 13.31
CA LEU A 63 -20.42 -2.82 12.25
C LEU A 63 -19.83 -3.10 10.85
N TRP A 64 -18.52 -2.90 10.69
CA TRP A 64 -17.83 -3.23 9.45
C TRP A 64 -17.94 -4.72 9.12
N ARG A 65 -17.65 -5.62 10.07
CA ARG A 65 -17.76 -7.07 9.82
C ARG A 65 -19.16 -7.51 9.43
N GLU A 66 -20.19 -6.86 9.98
CA GLU A 66 -21.59 -7.13 9.65
C GLU A 66 -21.96 -6.68 8.23
N HIS A 67 -21.48 -5.52 7.78
CA HIS A 67 -21.97 -4.86 6.57
C HIS A 67 -20.96 -4.75 5.41
N ARG A 68 -19.70 -5.15 5.58
CA ARG A 68 -18.63 -4.95 4.57
C ARG A 68 -18.88 -5.66 3.24
N ASP A 69 -19.77 -6.65 3.22
CA ASP A 69 -20.12 -7.44 2.04
C ASP A 69 -21.55 -7.15 1.53
N ASP A 70 -22.22 -6.13 2.08
CA ASP A 70 -23.55 -5.71 1.63
C ASP A 70 -23.53 -5.25 0.16
N PRO A 71 -24.62 -5.45 -0.60
CA PRO A 71 -24.67 -5.07 -2.00
C PRO A 71 -24.59 -3.55 -2.17
N MET A 72 -23.68 -3.11 -3.04
CA MET A 72 -23.46 -1.68 -3.36
C MET A 72 -23.47 -1.46 -4.89
N PRO A 73 -23.75 -0.24 -5.37
CA PRO A 73 -23.49 0.15 -6.75
C PRO A 73 -22.04 -0.15 -7.15
N ALA A 74 -21.80 -0.55 -8.41
CA ALA A 74 -20.48 -1.01 -8.84
C ALA A 74 -19.38 0.06 -8.71
N GLU A 75 -19.74 1.32 -8.99
CA GLU A 75 -18.83 2.48 -8.89
C GLU A 75 -18.39 2.73 -7.45
N ASP A 76 -19.34 2.71 -6.51
CA ASP A 76 -19.06 2.87 -5.07
C ASP A 76 -18.30 1.68 -4.52
N ARG A 77 -18.67 0.46 -4.93
CA ARG A 77 -18.04 -0.79 -4.49
C ARG A 77 -16.55 -0.78 -4.78
N ARG A 78 -16.15 -0.44 -6.02
CA ARG A 78 -14.73 -0.44 -6.41
C ARG A 78 -13.91 0.51 -5.54
N THR A 79 -14.44 1.70 -5.27
CA THR A 79 -13.78 2.72 -4.44
C THR A 79 -13.63 2.26 -3.00
N VAL A 80 -14.70 1.70 -2.42
CA VAL A 80 -14.75 1.18 -1.05
C VAL A 80 -13.82 -0.02 -0.86
N GLU A 81 -13.78 -0.94 -1.83
CA GLU A 81 -12.89 -2.09 -1.79
C GLU A 81 -11.43 -1.70 -1.95
N LEU A 82 -11.12 -0.72 -2.82
CA LEU A 82 -9.75 -0.24 -2.97
C LEU A 82 -9.25 0.42 -1.67
N ALA A 83 -10.06 1.27 -1.05
CA ALA A 83 -9.69 1.93 0.21
C ALA A 83 -9.44 0.92 1.33
N GLN A 84 -10.31 -0.10 1.47
CA GLN A 84 -10.09 -1.19 2.42
C GLN A 84 -8.86 -2.03 2.07
N ALA A 85 -8.63 -2.32 0.79
CA ALA A 85 -7.47 -3.09 0.36
C ALA A 85 -6.14 -2.36 0.62
N ILE A 86 -6.12 -1.02 0.52
CA ILE A 86 -4.98 -0.19 0.91
C ILE A 86 -4.80 -0.22 2.44
N ALA A 87 -5.88 0.01 3.21
CA ALA A 87 -5.84 -0.08 4.67
C ALA A 87 -5.36 -1.46 5.17
N TRP A 88 -5.73 -2.54 4.46
CA TRP A 88 -5.29 -3.90 4.75
C TRP A 88 -3.77 -4.12 4.62
N LEU A 89 -3.09 -3.35 3.76
CA LEU A 89 -1.62 -3.41 3.67
C LEU A 89 -0.94 -2.94 4.97
N GLY A 90 -1.62 -2.08 5.73
CA GLY A 90 -1.10 -1.39 6.91
C GLY A 90 -0.01 -0.38 6.57
N ASP A 91 0.32 0.48 7.54
CA ASP A 91 1.17 1.67 7.36
C ASP A 91 2.48 1.41 6.62
N ARG A 92 3.13 0.27 6.88
CA ARG A 92 4.41 -0.09 6.27
C ARG A 92 4.33 -0.27 4.75
N HIS A 93 3.22 -0.80 4.25
CA HIS A 93 3.07 -1.19 2.85
C HIS A 93 2.10 -0.28 2.10
N ASP A 94 1.23 0.45 2.79
CA ASP A 94 0.40 1.53 2.25
C ASP A 94 1.26 2.57 1.53
N ALA A 95 2.18 3.24 2.25
CA ALA A 95 3.00 4.30 1.64
C ALA A 95 3.80 3.81 0.43
N THR A 96 4.28 2.56 0.48
CA THR A 96 4.97 1.91 -0.65
C THR A 96 4.04 1.71 -1.84
N TRP A 97 2.82 1.24 -1.59
CA TRP A 97 1.78 1.08 -2.60
C TRP A 97 1.36 2.40 -3.23
N VAL A 98 1.10 3.42 -2.40
CA VAL A 98 0.67 4.75 -2.87
C VAL A 98 1.77 5.37 -3.72
N ARG A 99 3.02 5.32 -3.24
CA ARG A 99 4.17 5.80 -4.02
C ARG A 99 4.32 5.06 -5.35
N ALA A 100 4.20 3.74 -5.34
CA ALA A 100 4.19 2.97 -6.58
C ALA A 100 3.03 3.41 -7.49
N THR A 101 1.84 3.62 -6.95
CA THR A 101 0.66 4.00 -7.76
C THR A 101 0.82 5.39 -8.38
N VAL A 102 1.43 6.34 -7.67
CA VAL A 102 1.78 7.67 -8.20
C VAL A 102 2.67 7.56 -9.43
N LEU A 103 3.64 6.65 -9.40
CA LEU A 103 4.61 6.42 -10.47
C LEU A 103 4.08 5.52 -11.60
N THR A 104 2.77 5.38 -11.73
CA THR A 104 2.14 4.78 -12.91
C THR A 104 2.30 5.70 -14.12
N VAL A 105 2.65 5.12 -15.26
CA VAL A 105 2.83 5.92 -16.49
C VAL A 105 1.48 6.22 -17.15
N ASN A 106 0.51 5.31 -17.03
CA ASN A 106 -0.81 5.44 -17.62
C ASN A 106 -1.90 4.82 -16.72
N GLN A 107 -3.15 5.10 -17.10
CA GLN A 107 -4.33 4.67 -16.37
C GLN A 107 -4.47 3.13 -16.37
N ASP A 108 -4.16 2.45 -17.47
CA ASP A 108 -4.26 0.99 -17.56
C ASP A 108 -3.33 0.26 -16.56
N GLU A 109 -2.12 0.79 -16.34
CA GLU A 109 -1.18 0.28 -15.35
C GLU A 109 -1.75 0.41 -13.93
N ARG A 110 -2.33 1.58 -13.63
CA ARG A 110 -2.98 1.85 -12.36
C ARG A 110 -4.19 0.95 -12.13
N GLU A 111 -5.07 0.83 -13.12
CA GLU A 111 -6.28 0.01 -13.01
C GLU A 111 -5.95 -1.47 -12.81
N ARG A 112 -4.96 -1.99 -13.54
CA ARG A 112 -4.49 -3.38 -13.37
C ARG A 112 -4.02 -3.64 -11.95
N ASP A 113 -3.28 -2.71 -11.38
CA ASP A 113 -2.77 -2.81 -10.03
C ASP A 113 -3.88 -2.74 -8.99
N GLU A 114 -4.76 -1.75 -9.09
CA GLU A 114 -5.92 -1.61 -8.22
C GLU A 114 -6.78 -2.89 -8.25
N THR A 115 -7.05 -3.43 -9.45
CA THR A 115 -7.75 -4.72 -9.60
C THR A 115 -7.00 -5.87 -8.94
N GLN A 116 -5.68 -5.94 -9.09
CA GLN A 116 -4.86 -7.00 -8.51
C GLN A 116 -4.81 -6.93 -6.98
N LEU A 117 -4.74 -5.72 -6.41
CA LEU A 117 -4.78 -5.48 -4.97
C LEU A 117 -6.17 -5.83 -4.38
N ILE A 118 -7.26 -5.37 -5.01
CA ILE A 118 -8.63 -5.73 -4.61
C ILE A 118 -8.81 -7.25 -4.63
N ARG A 119 -8.28 -7.93 -5.66
CA ARG A 119 -8.33 -9.39 -5.74
C ARG A 119 -7.62 -10.05 -4.54
N TYR A 120 -6.40 -9.62 -4.23
CA TYR A 120 -5.68 -10.16 -3.08
C TYR A 120 -6.39 -9.90 -1.77
N TRP A 121 -6.93 -8.70 -1.57
CA TRP A 121 -7.71 -8.37 -0.39
C TRP A 121 -8.91 -9.29 -0.24
N ARG A 122 -9.77 -9.42 -1.27
CA ARG A 122 -10.93 -10.33 -1.21
C ARG A 122 -10.57 -11.77 -0.87
N GLU A 123 -9.46 -12.28 -1.40
CA GLU A 123 -9.02 -13.66 -1.18
C GLU A 123 -8.39 -13.90 0.19
N LEU A 124 -7.79 -12.88 0.81
CA LEU A 124 -6.84 -13.05 1.93
C LEU A 124 -7.10 -12.16 3.15
N ARG A 125 -8.06 -11.22 3.09
CA ARG A 125 -8.33 -10.23 4.15
C ARG A 125 -8.68 -10.82 5.51
N ASP A 126 -9.20 -12.05 5.54
CA ASP A 126 -9.59 -12.74 6.77
C ASP A 126 -8.46 -13.62 7.35
N GLY A 127 -7.28 -13.58 6.73
CA GLY A 127 -6.07 -14.22 7.25
C GLY A 127 -5.47 -13.43 8.43
N PRO A 128 -4.71 -14.10 9.32
CA PRO A 128 -4.13 -13.47 10.51
C PRO A 128 -3.02 -12.46 10.17
N GLU A 129 -2.40 -12.58 9.01
CA GLU A 129 -1.25 -11.76 8.59
C GLU A 129 -1.31 -11.44 7.09
N LEU A 130 -0.62 -10.36 6.70
CA LEU A 130 -0.46 -9.97 5.30
C LEU A 130 0.40 -11.01 4.55
N PRO A 131 -0.12 -11.72 3.54
CA PRO A 131 0.63 -12.81 2.92
C PRO A 131 1.88 -12.33 2.20
N GLY A 132 2.98 -13.08 2.31
CA GLY A 132 4.27 -12.72 1.70
C GLY A 132 4.21 -12.46 0.20
N ARG A 133 3.30 -13.13 -0.54
CA ARG A 133 3.07 -12.87 -1.97
C ARG A 133 2.57 -11.46 -2.27
N VAL A 134 1.77 -10.88 -1.36
CA VAL A 134 1.23 -9.52 -1.49
C VAL A 134 2.34 -8.52 -1.20
N VAL A 135 3.10 -8.75 -0.13
CA VAL A 135 4.29 -7.95 0.19
C VAL A 135 5.29 -7.95 -0.97
N GLY A 136 5.57 -9.12 -1.54
CA GLY A 136 6.46 -9.28 -2.69
C GLY A 136 5.94 -8.57 -3.95
N TYR A 137 4.62 -8.59 -4.18
CA TYR A 137 3.98 -7.85 -5.27
C TYR A 137 4.13 -6.33 -5.11
N VAL A 138 3.75 -5.77 -3.96
CA VAL A 138 3.85 -4.33 -3.67
C VAL A 138 5.32 -3.86 -3.75
N SER A 139 6.24 -4.63 -3.18
CA SER A 139 7.68 -4.31 -3.23
C SER A 139 8.23 -4.36 -4.65
N SER A 140 7.76 -5.30 -5.47
CA SER A 140 8.19 -5.40 -6.88
C SER A 140 7.66 -4.24 -7.71
N LEU A 141 6.42 -3.81 -7.49
CA LEU A 141 5.86 -2.61 -8.12
C LEU A 141 6.69 -1.38 -7.78
N ALA A 142 6.94 -1.13 -6.49
CA ALA A 142 7.72 0.00 -6.05
C ALA A 142 9.12 -0.01 -6.68
N ARG A 143 9.83 -1.15 -6.64
CA ARG A 143 11.16 -1.25 -7.26
C ARG A 143 11.16 -0.97 -8.75
N VAL A 144 10.24 -1.58 -9.51
CA VAL A 144 10.18 -1.39 -10.96
C VAL A 144 9.92 0.07 -11.30
N ARG A 145 9.03 0.72 -10.56
CA ARG A 145 8.62 2.09 -10.81
C ARG A 145 9.63 3.13 -10.38
N GLU A 146 10.25 2.95 -9.21
CA GLU A 146 11.37 3.80 -8.80
C GLU A 146 12.53 3.65 -9.79
N GLY A 147 12.85 2.43 -10.23
CA GLY A 147 13.86 2.22 -11.26
C GLY A 147 13.54 2.92 -12.59
N ARG A 148 12.26 3.02 -12.97
CA ARG A 148 11.80 3.78 -14.14
C ARG A 148 11.89 5.29 -13.89
N PHE A 149 11.56 5.74 -12.69
CA PHE A 149 11.67 7.13 -12.29
C PHE A 149 13.12 7.64 -12.26
N GLU A 150 14.06 6.84 -11.75
CA GLU A 150 15.50 7.14 -11.83
C GLU A 150 15.97 7.30 -13.28
N GLN A 151 15.57 6.38 -14.17
CA GLN A 151 15.86 6.50 -15.60
C GLN A 151 15.27 7.76 -16.23
N ALA A 152 14.05 8.16 -15.83
CA ALA A 152 13.44 9.40 -16.28
C ALA A 152 14.25 10.62 -15.83
N LYS A 153 14.73 10.66 -14.58
CA LYS A 153 15.58 11.73 -14.06
C LYS A 153 16.89 11.83 -14.82
N ASP A 154 17.57 10.71 -15.04
CA ASP A 154 18.85 10.68 -15.76
C ASP A 154 18.68 11.12 -17.22
N TRP A 155 17.63 10.62 -17.90
CA TRP A 155 17.33 11.03 -19.27
C TRP A 155 17.08 12.54 -19.36
N HIS A 156 16.26 13.09 -18.46
CA HIS A 156 16.01 14.54 -18.44
C HIS A 156 17.27 15.33 -18.12
N ARG A 157 18.14 14.85 -17.22
CA ARG A 157 19.41 15.51 -16.93
C ARG A 157 20.31 15.62 -18.16
N GLU A 158 20.31 14.60 -19.02
CA GLU A 158 21.16 14.53 -20.20
C GLU A 158 20.54 15.22 -21.43
N HIS A 159 19.24 15.04 -21.66
CA HIS A 159 18.58 15.38 -22.92
C HIS A 159 17.65 16.60 -22.81
N ASP A 160 17.19 16.93 -21.61
CA ASP A 160 16.35 18.11 -21.36
C ASP A 160 16.69 18.75 -19.99
N PRO A 161 17.91 19.35 -19.85
CA PRO A 161 18.39 19.86 -18.58
C PRO A 161 17.50 20.98 -18.01
N HIS A 162 16.81 21.71 -18.89
CA HIS A 162 15.87 22.75 -18.49
C HIS A 162 14.67 22.14 -17.76
N GLN A 163 14.05 21.10 -18.31
CA GLN A 163 12.96 20.39 -17.65
C GLN A 163 13.40 19.75 -16.33
N HIS A 164 14.58 19.12 -16.30
CA HIS A 164 15.14 18.58 -15.06
C HIS A 164 15.30 19.67 -13.99
N SER A 165 15.87 20.83 -14.36
CA SER A 165 16.01 21.96 -13.44
C SER A 165 14.67 22.48 -12.94
N GLN A 166 13.65 22.58 -13.81
CA GLN A 166 12.32 23.01 -13.38
C GLN A 166 11.68 22.03 -12.40
N TRP A 167 11.81 20.72 -12.65
CA TRP A 167 11.32 19.70 -11.72
C TRP A 167 12.02 19.77 -10.37
N VAL A 168 13.37 19.90 -10.33
CA VAL A 168 14.12 20.09 -9.07
C VAL A 168 13.60 21.31 -8.31
N THR A 169 13.38 22.42 -9.00
CA THR A 169 12.86 23.65 -8.39
C THR A 169 11.45 23.46 -7.83
N ARG A 170 10.50 22.92 -8.61
CA ARG A 170 9.12 22.69 -8.13
C ARG A 170 9.09 21.75 -6.94
N ARG A 171 9.85 20.66 -7.01
CA ARG A 171 10.00 19.70 -5.91
C ARG A 171 10.57 20.36 -4.65
N GLY A 172 11.50 21.29 -4.79
CA GLY A 172 12.05 22.05 -3.66
C GLY A 172 11.08 23.04 -3.00
N TYR A 173 9.94 23.34 -3.64
CA TYR A 173 8.86 24.17 -3.12
C TYR A 173 7.60 23.37 -2.76
N ALA A 174 7.65 22.03 -2.78
CA ALA A 174 6.51 21.21 -2.43
C ALA A 174 6.23 21.32 -0.93
N ASP A 175 5.03 21.79 -0.58
CA ASP A 175 4.59 21.93 0.82
C ASP A 175 4.07 20.61 1.40
N THR A 176 3.74 19.65 0.53
CA THR A 176 3.21 18.34 0.92
C THR A 176 3.88 17.20 0.15
N LEU A 177 3.89 16.00 0.74
CA LEU A 177 4.30 14.78 0.04
C LEU A 177 3.46 14.53 -1.22
N GLY A 178 2.18 14.93 -1.22
CA GLY A 178 1.31 14.83 -2.38
C GLY A 178 1.80 15.69 -3.54
N ASP A 179 2.27 16.91 -3.26
CA ASP A 179 2.82 17.82 -4.27
C ASP A 179 4.15 17.28 -4.84
N GLU A 180 5.05 16.81 -3.99
CA GLU A 180 6.29 16.14 -4.44
C GLU A 180 5.99 14.97 -5.38
N TRP A 181 5.02 14.14 -5.01
CA TRP A 181 4.62 12.97 -5.76
C TRP A 181 3.96 13.34 -7.09
N ASN A 182 3.15 14.40 -7.12
CA ASN A 182 2.57 14.92 -8.35
C ASN A 182 3.65 15.44 -9.31
N ASP A 183 4.66 16.14 -8.81
CA ASP A 183 5.81 16.59 -9.60
C ASP A 183 6.62 15.42 -10.19
N ASP A 184 6.84 14.37 -9.40
CA ASP A 184 7.51 13.15 -9.86
C ASP A 184 6.73 12.42 -10.94
N ALA A 185 5.42 12.26 -10.75
CA ALA A 185 4.54 11.66 -11.75
C ALA A 185 4.52 12.47 -13.05
N ALA A 186 4.54 13.81 -12.96
CA ALA A 186 4.59 14.68 -14.13
C ALA A 186 5.88 14.49 -14.93
N LEU A 187 7.05 14.46 -14.26
CA LEU A 187 8.34 14.19 -14.90
C LEU A 187 8.33 12.82 -15.60
N LEU A 188 7.88 11.78 -14.88
CA LEU A 188 7.84 10.42 -15.42
C LEU A 188 6.93 10.30 -16.65
N ARG A 189 5.75 10.91 -16.62
CA ARG A 189 4.82 10.91 -17.77
C ARG A 189 5.38 11.66 -18.96
N GLN A 190 6.12 12.75 -18.74
CA GLN A 190 6.78 13.47 -19.82
C GLN A 190 7.87 12.62 -20.46
N TRP A 191 8.73 11.98 -19.66
CA TRP A 191 9.74 11.05 -20.15
C TRP A 191 9.10 9.90 -20.94
N ALA A 192 8.03 9.29 -20.43
CA ALA A 192 7.32 8.20 -21.10
C ALA A 192 6.70 8.60 -22.45
N LYS A 193 6.29 9.87 -22.61
CA LYS A 193 5.83 10.40 -23.91
C LYS A 193 6.96 10.48 -24.94
N GLN A 194 8.19 10.77 -24.49
CA GLN A 194 9.39 10.86 -25.35
C GLN A 194 10.03 9.49 -25.58
N ARG A 195 9.84 8.55 -24.66
CA ARG A 195 10.42 7.18 -24.65
C ARG A 195 9.35 6.11 -24.43
N PRO A 196 8.42 5.92 -25.38
CA PRO A 196 7.36 4.92 -25.23
C PRO A 196 7.88 3.49 -25.16
N ASP A 197 9.05 3.23 -25.77
CA ASP A 197 9.79 1.96 -25.72
C ASP A 197 10.28 1.62 -24.30
N ALA A 198 10.85 2.60 -23.59
CA ALA A 198 11.40 2.40 -22.25
C ALA A 198 10.31 2.41 -21.17
N ALA A 199 9.19 3.08 -21.42
CA ALA A 199 8.05 3.14 -20.52
C ALA A 199 7.23 1.84 -20.47
N GLY A 200 7.31 1.02 -21.52
CA GLY A 200 6.59 -0.24 -21.67
C GLY A 200 7.03 -1.37 -20.73
N LEU A 201 8.20 -1.22 -20.07
CA LEU A 201 8.78 -2.21 -19.15
C LEU A 201 7.83 -2.50 -17.98
N SER A 202 6.93 -3.44 -18.21
CA SER A 202 5.92 -3.94 -17.27
C SER A 202 6.51 -5.07 -16.44
N LEU A 203 5.93 -5.35 -15.26
CA LEU A 203 6.28 -6.51 -14.42
C LEU A 203 6.28 -7.86 -15.17
N ARG A 204 5.60 -7.94 -16.34
CA ARG A 204 5.60 -9.12 -17.22
C ARG A 204 6.87 -9.29 -18.05
N GLU A 205 7.64 -8.22 -18.25
CA GLU A 205 8.78 -8.20 -19.17
C GLU A 205 10.12 -8.37 -18.44
N ARG A 206 10.13 -8.37 -17.10
CA ARG A 206 11.30 -8.74 -16.30
C ARG A 206 11.15 -10.16 -15.75
N PRO A 207 11.99 -11.13 -16.14
CA PRO A 207 11.90 -12.47 -15.61
C PRO A 207 12.13 -12.45 -14.09
N ALA A 208 11.28 -13.16 -13.34
CA ALA A 208 11.36 -13.28 -11.89
C ALA A 208 12.74 -13.70 -11.35
N ARG A 209 13.60 -14.29 -12.20
CA ARG A 209 15.00 -14.63 -11.89
C ARG A 209 15.92 -13.43 -11.68
N GLU A 210 15.63 -12.27 -12.24
CA GLU A 210 16.39 -11.03 -11.97
C GLU A 210 15.83 -10.26 -10.76
N LEU A 211 14.73 -10.74 -10.18
CA LEU A 211 13.96 -10.00 -9.19
C LEU A 211 14.28 -10.37 -7.74
N SER A 212 15.23 -11.28 -7.46
CA SER A 212 15.72 -11.57 -6.11
C SER A 212 17.22 -11.86 -6.08
N PRO A 213 18.06 -10.99 -5.44
CA PRO A 213 19.39 -11.40 -5.02
C PRO A 213 19.36 -12.25 -3.74
N PHE A 214 18.20 -12.43 -3.11
CA PHE A 214 18.04 -13.17 -1.85
C PHE A 214 17.54 -14.62 -2.02
N ALA A 215 17.28 -15.08 -3.25
CA ALA A 215 16.87 -16.47 -3.50
C ALA A 215 18.06 -17.43 -3.70
N ALA A 216 19.31 -16.95 -3.64
CA ALA A 216 20.51 -17.73 -3.96
C ALA A 216 21.37 -18.13 -2.75
N SER A 217 20.97 -17.80 -1.50
CA SER A 217 21.81 -18.05 -0.31
C SER A 217 21.26 -19.04 0.72
N GLU A 218 20.22 -19.83 0.41
CA GLU A 218 19.69 -20.86 1.35
C GLU A 218 19.78 -22.29 0.81
N LEU A 219 20.77 -22.58 -0.06
CA LEU A 219 21.10 -23.96 -0.45
C LEU A 219 22.62 -24.14 -0.49
N ASP A 220 23.27 -23.97 0.66
CA ASP A 220 24.60 -24.57 0.90
C ASP A 220 24.78 -24.89 2.39
N GLU A 221 23.85 -25.67 2.93
CA GLU A 221 24.09 -26.46 4.14
C GLU A 221 23.60 -27.89 3.87
N ASP A 222 24.39 -28.66 3.10
CA ASP A 222 24.29 -30.11 3.16
C ASP A 222 25.37 -30.68 4.06
N HIS A 223 24.89 -31.45 5.02
CA HIS A 223 25.59 -31.97 6.17
C HIS A 223 26.47 -33.16 5.78
N GLY A 224 27.76 -33.08 6.13
CA GLY A 224 28.45 -34.29 6.55
C GLY A 224 27.87 -34.76 7.89
N PRO A 225 27.66 -36.07 8.05
CA PRO A 225 28.24 -36.65 9.27
C PRO A 225 29.04 -37.92 8.98
N ALA A 226 30.18 -37.96 9.66
CA ALA A 226 30.96 -39.14 9.93
C ALA A 226 30.09 -40.26 10.51
N ARG A 227 30.28 -41.48 9.99
CA ARG A 227 30.08 -42.69 10.78
C ARG A 227 31.38 -43.50 10.75
N SER A 228 32.03 -43.51 11.91
CA SER A 228 33.00 -44.51 12.30
C SER A 228 32.27 -45.85 12.51
N LEU A 229 32.74 -46.90 11.83
CA LEU A 229 33.14 -48.21 12.37
C LEU A 229 33.72 -49.04 11.22
#